data_AF-A0A7X8V6G8-F1
#
_entry.id   AF-A0A7X8V6G8-F1
#
_cell.length_a   1.000
_cell.length_b   1.000
_cell.length_c   1.000
_cell.angle_alpha   90.00
_cell.angle_beta   90.00
_cell.angle_gamma   90.00
#
_symmetry.space_group_name_H-M   'P 1'
#
loop_
_entity.id
_entity.type
_entity.pdbx_description
1 polymer ?
#
loop_
_entity_poly.entity_id
_entity_poly.type
_entity_poly.pdbx_seq_one_letter_code
_entity_poly.pdbx_strand_id
1 'polypeptide(L)'
;MIKNIIFDYGKVLVNWNPYFQFEPFFADKQKCKYFLEEILTDEWHIDGDIGKPMEELIEKWSARYPEFAEAFRFYVDGFEDSISGEV
;
A
#
# COMPACT_ATOMS: atom_id res chain seq x y z
N MET A 1 8.90 -2.96 34.81
CA MET A 1 9.75 -2.44 33.72
C MET A 1 9.21 -3.01 32.41
N ILE A 2 8.80 -2.17 31.47
CA ILE A 2 8.30 -2.61 30.15
C ILE A 2 9.49 -3.09 29.32
N LYS A 3 9.35 -4.23 28.63
CA LYS A 3 10.43 -4.83 27.83
C LYS A 3 10.29 -4.52 26.33
N ASN A 4 9.07 -4.62 25.79
CA ASN A 4 8.78 -4.37 24.39
C ASN A 4 7.49 -3.55 24.26
N ILE A 5 7.41 -2.73 23.21
CA ILE A 5 6.20 -2.01 22.81
C ILE A 5 5.97 -2.33 21.34
N ILE A 6 4.73 -2.69 20.99
CA ILE A 6 4.30 -2.95 19.61
C ILE A 6 3.12 -2.01 19.35
N PHE A 7 3.17 -1.29 18.25
CA PHE A 7 2.09 -0.43 17.76
C PHE A 7 2.11 -0.42 16.24
N ASP A 8 0.96 -0.14 15.64
CA ASP A 8 0.83 0.12 14.21
C ASP A 8 1.47 1.49 13.88
N TYR A 9 2.10 1.62 12.73
CA TYR A 9 2.81 2.84 12.34
C TYR A 9 1.88 3.83 11.61
N GLY A 10 1.20 3.34 10.57
CA GLY A 10 0.27 4.13 9.76
C GLY A 10 -0.99 4.47 10.56
N LYS A 11 -1.46 5.71 10.48
CA LYS A 11 -2.64 6.22 11.22
C LYS A 11 -2.49 6.28 12.75
N VAL A 12 -1.34 5.89 13.31
CA VAL A 12 -1.02 6.07 14.74
C VAL A 12 0.06 7.13 14.91
N LEU A 13 1.20 7.00 14.21
CA LEU A 13 2.29 7.96 14.30
C LEU A 13 2.34 8.91 13.10
N VAL A 14 1.96 8.42 11.92
CA VAL A 14 1.98 9.22 10.68
C VAL A 14 0.65 9.14 9.95
N ASN A 15 0.26 10.22 9.26
CA ASN A 15 -0.95 10.21 8.44
C ASN A 15 -0.63 9.52 7.10
N TRP A 16 -0.76 8.19 7.13
CA TRP A 16 -0.65 7.32 5.96
C TRP A 16 -1.96 7.33 5.17
N ASN A 17 -1.90 7.78 3.92
CA ASN A 17 -3.00 7.80 2.98
C ASN A 17 -2.49 7.54 1.54
N PRO A 18 -2.76 6.35 0.95
CA PRO A 18 -2.27 6.00 -0.38
C PRO A 18 -2.86 6.86 -1.51
N TYR A 19 -3.95 7.59 -1.27
CA TYR A 19 -4.49 8.51 -2.28
C TYR A 19 -3.52 9.63 -2.65
N PHE A 20 -2.65 10.07 -1.74
CA PHE A 20 -1.65 11.10 -2.03
C PHE A 20 -0.66 10.69 -3.12
N GLN A 21 -0.26 9.43 -3.06
CA GLN A 21 0.65 8.83 -4.03
C GLN A 21 -0.05 8.59 -5.38
N PHE A 22 -1.30 8.11 -5.35
CA PHE A 22 -1.99 7.61 -6.55
C PHE A 22 -2.81 8.63 -7.32
N GLU A 23 -3.07 9.83 -6.76
CA GLU A 23 -3.78 10.90 -7.46
C GLU A 23 -3.17 11.25 -8.84
N PRO A 24 -1.84 11.39 -9.01
CA PRO A 24 -1.25 11.63 -10.33
C PRO A 24 -1.08 10.36 -11.19
N PHE A 25 -1.12 9.17 -10.60
CA PHE A 25 -0.87 7.90 -11.32
C PHE A 25 -2.07 7.46 -12.16
N PHE A 26 -3.28 7.54 -11.60
CA PHE A 26 -4.49 7.15 -12.31
C PHE A 26 -5.17 8.37 -12.94
N ALA A 27 -5.30 8.37 -14.28
CA ALA A 27 -6.10 9.38 -14.98
C ALA A 27 -7.61 9.27 -14.66
N ASP A 28 -8.09 8.06 -14.36
CA ASP A 28 -9.48 7.80 -13.98
C ASP A 28 -9.60 7.66 -12.45
N LYS A 29 -10.32 8.62 -11.85
CA LYS A 29 -10.58 8.65 -10.40
C LYS A 29 -11.38 7.45 -9.89
N GLN A 30 -12.30 6.91 -10.70
CA GLN A 30 -13.07 5.72 -10.30
C GLN A 30 -12.19 4.48 -10.30
N LYS A 31 -11.29 4.36 -11.29
CA LYS A 31 -10.30 3.27 -11.33
C LYS A 31 -9.30 3.35 -10.17
N CYS A 32 -8.84 4.56 -9.83
CA CYS A 32 -8.00 4.80 -8.65
C CYS A 32 -8.70 4.32 -7.37
N LYS A 33 -9.93 4.80 -7.16
CA LYS A 33 -10.75 4.42 -6.00
C LYS A 33 -10.95 2.91 -5.93
N TYR A 34 -11.31 2.28 -7.05
CA TYR A 34 -11.49 0.84 -7.12
C TYR A 34 -10.21 0.06 -6.76
N PHE A 35 -9.05 0.48 -7.28
CA PHE A 35 -7.79 -0.13 -6.91
C PHE A 35 -7.51 -0.02 -5.41
N LEU A 36 -7.65 1.18 -4.85
CA LEU A 36 -7.31 1.44 -3.43
C LEU A 36 -8.29 0.79 -2.45
N GLU A 37 -9.57 0.66 -2.80
CA GLU A 37 -10.60 0.14 -1.89
C GLU A 37 -10.86 -1.36 -2.07
N GLU A 38 -10.74 -1.89 -3.29
CA GLU A 38 -11.17 -3.26 -3.61
C GLU A 38 -10.02 -4.20 -3.96
N ILE A 39 -8.83 -3.67 -4.30
CA ILE A 39 -7.67 -4.47 -4.73
C ILE A 39 -6.52 -4.38 -3.73
N LEU A 40 -6.16 -3.18 -3.29
CA LEU A 40 -5.15 -2.92 -2.26
C LEU A 40 -5.75 -3.12 -0.85
N THR A 41 -6.25 -4.33 -0.60
CA THR A 41 -7.02 -4.69 0.59
C THR A 41 -6.11 -5.11 1.76
N ASP A 42 -6.70 -5.30 2.94
CA ASP A 42 -6.01 -5.86 4.11
C ASP A 42 -5.29 -7.19 3.81
N GLU A 43 -5.81 -8.00 2.86
CA GLU A 43 -5.14 -9.22 2.43
C GLU A 43 -3.80 -8.94 1.74
N TRP A 44 -3.71 -7.86 0.95
CA TRP A 44 -2.44 -7.39 0.40
C TRP A 44 -1.49 -7.02 1.55
N HIS A 45 -1.97 -6.25 2.53
CA HIS A 45 -1.12 -5.73 3.62
C HIS A 45 -0.58 -6.86 4.48
N ILE A 46 -1.43 -7.81 4.86
CA ILE A 46 -1.04 -9.01 5.59
C ILE A 46 0.00 -9.83 4.82
N ASP A 47 -0.18 -9.99 3.51
CA ASP A 47 0.74 -10.78 2.68
C ASP A 47 2.12 -10.12 2.56
N GLY A 48 2.17 -8.77 2.56
CA GLY A 48 3.42 -8.01 2.65
C GLY A 48 4.08 -8.09 4.03
N ASP A 49 3.29 -8.01 5.11
CA ASP A 49 3.78 -8.01 6.49
C ASP A 49 4.34 -9.36 6.96
N ILE A 50 4.01 -10.46 6.27
CA ILE A 50 4.56 -11.79 6.55
C ILE A 50 6.08 -11.87 6.27
N GLY A 51 6.67 -10.83 5.68
CA GLY A 51 8.12 -10.68 5.56
C GLY A 51 8.72 -11.40 4.34
N LYS A 52 7.90 -11.64 3.32
CA LYS A 52 8.38 -12.12 2.02
C LYS A 52 9.06 -11.00 1.23
N PRO A 53 9.91 -11.32 0.24
CA PRO A 53 10.43 -10.33 -0.68
C PRO A 53 9.30 -9.57 -1.39
N MET A 54 9.45 -8.26 -1.51
CA MET A 54 8.41 -7.41 -2.08
C MET A 54 8.14 -7.73 -3.56
N GLU A 55 9.15 -8.19 -4.28
CA GLU A 55 9.03 -8.70 -5.65
C GLU A 55 8.07 -9.88 -5.75
N GLU A 56 8.11 -10.82 -4.79
CA GLU A 56 7.19 -11.97 -4.78
C GLU A 56 5.74 -11.52 -4.53
N LEU A 57 5.56 -10.51 -3.66
CA LEU A 57 4.26 -9.90 -3.42
C LEU A 57 3.72 -9.25 -4.70
N ILE A 58 4.52 -8.40 -5.35
CA ILE A 58 4.14 -7.75 -6.59
C ILE A 58 3.81 -8.78 -7.67
N GLU A 59 4.63 -9.80 -7.87
CA GLU A 59 4.38 -10.85 -8.87
C GLU A 59 3.07 -11.59 -8.60
N LYS A 60 2.84 -12.05 -7.37
CA LYS A 60 1.62 -12.75 -6.96
C LYS A 60 0.37 -11.93 -7.22
N TRP A 61 0.36 -10.67 -6.78
CA TRP A 61 -0.82 -9.80 -6.92
C TRP A 61 -1.00 -9.30 -8.35
N SER A 62 0.08 -9.06 -9.09
CA SER A 62 0.02 -8.74 -10.52
C SER A 62 -0.53 -9.89 -11.35
N ALA A 63 -0.20 -11.15 -11.01
CA ALA A 63 -0.78 -12.31 -11.66
C ALA A 63 -2.30 -12.43 -11.41
N ARG A 64 -2.77 -12.01 -10.22
CA ARG A 64 -4.20 -11.99 -9.86
C ARG A 64 -4.94 -10.81 -10.51
N TYR A 65 -4.30 -9.66 -10.65
CA TYR A 65 -4.87 -8.44 -11.23
C TYR A 65 -3.93 -7.83 -12.29
N PRO A 66 -3.83 -8.42 -13.49
CA PRO A 66 -2.85 -8.00 -14.49
C PRO A 66 -2.98 -6.54 -14.94
N GLU A 67 -4.21 -6.00 -14.93
CA GLU A 67 -4.48 -4.58 -15.27
C GLU A 67 -3.85 -3.58 -14.28
N PHE A 68 -3.55 -4.02 -13.06
CA PHE A 68 -3.01 -3.19 -11.98
C PHE A 68 -1.57 -3.55 -11.61
N ALA A 69 -0.88 -4.33 -12.45
CA ALA A 69 0.50 -4.76 -12.19
C ALA A 69 1.46 -3.58 -11.93
N GLU A 70 1.37 -2.53 -12.74
CA GLU A 70 2.16 -1.30 -12.54
C GLU A 70 1.77 -0.57 -11.25
N ALA A 71 0.49 -0.62 -10.85
CA ALA A 71 0.02 0.03 -9.62
C ALA A 71 0.61 -0.62 -8.37
N PHE A 72 0.74 -1.96 -8.33
CA PHE A 72 1.41 -2.63 -7.19
C PHE A 72 2.87 -2.23 -7.04
N ARG A 73 3.60 -2.17 -8.16
CA ARG A 73 5.00 -1.72 -8.13
C ARG A 73 5.10 -0.27 -7.73
N PHE A 74 4.23 0.57 -8.28
CA PHE A 74 4.16 1.98 -7.92
C PHE A 74 3.92 2.16 -6.43
N TYR A 75 2.95 1.43 -5.83
CA TYR A 75 2.68 1.48 -4.39
C TYR A 75 3.94 1.19 -3.56
N VAL A 76 4.64 0.10 -3.89
CA VAL A 76 5.86 -0.33 -3.19
C VAL A 76 6.97 0.71 -3.32
N ASP A 77 7.27 1.13 -4.55
CA ASP A 77 8.43 1.99 -4.85
C ASP A 77 8.22 3.42 -4.31
N GLY A 78 6.97 3.89 -4.23
CA GLY A 78 6.60 5.23 -3.80
C GLY A 78 5.94 5.30 -2.42
N PHE A 79 6.15 4.31 -1.55
CA PHE A 79 5.48 4.27 -0.23
C PHE A 79 5.67 5.56 0.58
N GLU A 80 6.83 6.20 0.50
CA GLU A 80 7.10 7.46 1.20
C GLU A 80 6.14 8.59 0.81
N ASP A 81 5.69 8.64 -0.45
CA ASP A 81 4.74 9.64 -0.95
C ASP A 81 3.31 9.41 -0.43
N SER A 82 3.03 8.25 0.16
CA SER A 82 1.76 7.96 0.83
C SER A 82 1.69 8.48 2.25
N ILE A 83 2.78 9.02 2.80
CA ILE A 83 2.86 9.54 4.16
C ILE A 83 2.82 11.07 4.14
N SER A 84 1.90 11.66 4.91
CA SER A 84 1.92 13.10 5.18
C SER A 84 2.11 13.35 6.67
N GLY A 85 3.14 14.11 7.05
CA GLY A 85 3.33 14.61 8.43
C GLY A 85 3.09 13.63 9.59
N GLU A 86 2.81 14.21 10.75
CA GLU A 86 2.35 13.50 11.95
C GLU A 86 0.80 13.45 11.96
N VAL A 87 0.22 12.49 12.70
CA VAL A 87 -1.24 12.40 12.93
C VAL A 87 -1.72 13.47 13.90
#